data_AF-A0A0A7DYU1-F1
#
_entry.id   AF-A0A0A7DYU1-F1
#
_cell.length_a   1.000
_cell.length_b   1.000
_cell.length_c   1.000
_cell.angle_alpha   90.00
_cell.angle_beta   90.00
_cell.angle_gamma   90.00
#
_symmetry.space_group_name_H-M   'P 1'
#
loop_
_entity.id
_entity.type
_entity.pdbx_description
1 polymer ?
#
loop_
_entity_poly.entity_id
_entity_poly.type
_entity_poly.pdbx_seq_one_letter_code
_entity_poly.pdbx_strand_id
1 'polypeptide(L)'
;SRRNEASEDLEFPDEIELHPHVLARERLARYRGLKNFKISSWETSEDRPYEPEDWRRLLQFADYKGSKNKAVREALVGGVNPGHRVDVHLRAVPAPLRNRPQPVCLFSLLRHEHKHTVVNINMPLNSDVEAPLKSKEELIIQYGPRRLVVNPIFSTSGVTPNNVHKFDRYLHPGRSAIASWI
;
A
#
# COMPACT_ATOMS: atom_id res chain seq x y z
N SER A 1 -14.86 -8.63 -20.01
CA SER A 1 -15.27 -7.38 -19.34
C SER A 1 -14.88 -7.50 -17.88
N ARG A 2 -14.29 -6.48 -17.25
CA ARG A 2 -13.76 -6.55 -15.87
C ARG A 2 -14.79 -7.04 -14.83
N ARG A 3 -16.09 -6.77 -15.05
CA ARG A 3 -17.18 -7.27 -14.20
C ARG A 3 -17.35 -8.80 -14.28
N ASN A 4 -17.11 -9.41 -15.43
CA ASN A 4 -17.19 -10.87 -15.59
C ASN A 4 -16.03 -11.55 -14.86
N GLU A 5 -14.81 -11.06 -15.04
CA GLU A 5 -13.61 -11.61 -14.35
C GLU A 5 -13.74 -11.53 -12.82
N ALA A 6 -14.32 -10.44 -12.30
CA ALA A 6 -14.52 -10.31 -10.86
C ALA A 6 -15.64 -11.21 -10.33
N SER A 7 -16.69 -11.46 -11.12
CA SER A 7 -17.73 -12.43 -10.76
C SER A 7 -17.20 -13.86 -10.79
N GLU A 8 -16.38 -14.18 -11.79
CA GLU A 8 -15.70 -15.47 -11.91
C GLU A 8 -14.74 -15.71 -10.73
N ASP A 9 -13.99 -14.69 -10.28
CA ASP A 9 -13.11 -14.80 -9.11
C ASP A 9 -13.87 -15.08 -7.80
N LEU A 10 -15.14 -14.65 -7.69
CA LEU A 10 -16.00 -15.00 -6.55
C LEU A 10 -16.46 -16.45 -6.57
N GLU A 11 -16.74 -16.97 -7.76
CA GLU A 11 -17.25 -18.33 -7.96
C GLU A 11 -16.10 -19.36 -7.92
N PHE A 12 -14.96 -19.01 -8.51
CA PHE A 12 -13.77 -19.84 -8.71
C PHE A 12 -12.49 -19.10 -8.25
N PRO A 13 -12.26 -19.00 -6.92
CA PRO A 13 -11.20 -18.16 -6.37
C PRO A 13 -9.80 -18.71 -6.72
N ASP A 14 -8.96 -17.85 -7.28
CA ASP A 14 -7.58 -18.13 -7.67
C ASP A 14 -7.39 -19.29 -8.67
N GLU A 15 -8.45 -19.78 -9.30
CA GLU A 15 -8.35 -20.83 -10.30
C GLU A 15 -7.57 -20.35 -11.54
N ILE A 16 -6.86 -21.30 -12.15
CA ILE A 16 -6.10 -21.08 -13.37
C ILE A 16 -6.32 -22.26 -14.31
N GLU A 17 -6.57 -21.95 -15.57
CA GLU A 17 -6.64 -22.97 -16.63
C GLU A 17 -5.27 -23.13 -17.30
N LEU A 18 -4.82 -24.38 -17.40
CA LEU A 18 -3.59 -24.73 -18.08
C LEU A 18 -3.91 -25.14 -19.52
N HIS A 19 -3.30 -24.44 -20.48
CA HIS A 19 -3.44 -24.83 -21.89
C HIS A 19 -2.69 -26.13 -22.17
N PRO A 20 -3.23 -27.03 -23.00
CA PRO A 20 -2.59 -28.32 -23.33
C PRO A 20 -1.19 -28.20 -23.91
N HIS A 21 -0.87 -27.08 -24.57
CA HIS A 21 0.42 -26.81 -25.21
C HIS A 21 1.46 -26.19 -24.27
N VAL A 22 1.14 -26.00 -22.98
CA VAL A 22 2.06 -25.37 -22.02
C VAL A 22 2.43 -26.37 -20.94
N LEU A 23 3.74 -26.60 -20.75
CA LEU A 23 4.25 -27.43 -19.67
C LEU A 23 3.95 -26.77 -18.32
N ALA A 24 3.13 -27.44 -17.49
CA ALA A 24 2.75 -26.94 -16.17
C ALA A 24 3.97 -26.63 -15.28
N ARG A 25 5.01 -27.45 -15.37
CA ARG A 25 6.27 -27.26 -14.62
C ARG A 25 6.94 -25.92 -14.92
N GLU A 26 6.93 -25.49 -16.18
CA GLU A 26 7.55 -24.24 -16.59
C GLU A 26 6.68 -23.04 -16.22
N ARG A 27 5.37 -23.13 -16.48
CA ARG A 27 4.41 -22.06 -16.14
C ARG A 27 4.33 -21.81 -14.64
N LEU A 28 4.44 -22.85 -13.84
CA LEU A 28 4.35 -22.79 -12.38
C LEU A 28 5.71 -22.86 -11.68
N ALA A 29 6.82 -22.66 -12.40
CA ALA A 29 8.17 -22.79 -11.86
C ALA A 29 8.46 -21.86 -10.65
N ARG A 30 7.74 -20.75 -10.53
CA ARG A 30 7.85 -19.78 -9.41
C ARG A 30 6.88 -20.03 -8.26
N TYR A 31 5.96 -20.99 -8.42
CA TYR A 31 4.98 -21.31 -7.39
C TYR A 31 5.57 -22.33 -6.41
N ARG A 32 5.13 -22.24 -5.16
CA ARG A 32 5.53 -23.17 -4.10
C ARG A 32 4.31 -23.79 -3.45
N GLY A 33 4.38 -25.08 -3.16
CA GLY A 33 3.36 -25.77 -2.37
C GLY A 33 3.60 -25.57 -0.88
N LEU A 34 2.59 -25.11 -0.15
CA LEU A 34 2.63 -25.01 1.31
C LEU A 34 1.62 -25.97 1.93
N LYS A 35 2.03 -26.69 2.97
CA LYS A 35 1.13 -27.56 3.74
C LYS A 35 0.11 -26.75 4.54
N ASN A 36 0.53 -25.62 5.13
CA ASN A 36 -0.36 -24.71 5.84
C ASN A 36 0.10 -23.26 5.62
N PHE A 37 -0.74 -22.46 4.97
CA PHE A 37 -0.44 -21.08 4.63
C PHE A 37 -0.05 -20.19 5.83
N LYS A 38 -0.62 -20.43 7.02
CA LYS A 38 -0.45 -19.58 8.20
C LYS A 38 0.77 -19.95 9.07
N ILE A 39 1.25 -21.19 8.94
CA ILE A 39 2.25 -21.76 9.87
C ILE A 39 3.54 -22.13 9.14
N SER A 40 3.46 -22.59 7.90
CA SER A 40 4.64 -22.96 7.12
C SER A 40 5.56 -21.74 6.94
N SER A 41 6.87 -21.98 7.00
CA SER A 41 7.88 -20.95 6.77
C SER A 41 7.85 -20.47 5.32
N TRP A 42 7.92 -19.16 5.13
CA TRP A 42 8.04 -18.55 3.81
C TRP A 42 9.49 -18.20 3.55
N GLU A 43 10.15 -18.97 2.69
CA GLU A 43 11.53 -18.70 2.31
C GLU A 43 11.61 -17.45 1.44
N THR A 44 12.46 -16.48 1.81
CA THR A 44 12.56 -15.18 1.11
C THR A 44 13.83 -15.07 0.28
N SER A 45 14.81 -15.94 0.51
CA SER A 45 16.10 -15.89 -0.19
C SER A 45 15.97 -16.08 -1.71
N GLU A 46 15.10 -17.00 -2.15
CA GLU A 46 14.83 -17.26 -3.57
C GLU A 46 14.08 -16.12 -4.27
N ASP A 47 13.37 -15.29 -3.51
CA ASP A 47 12.57 -14.16 -4.04
C ASP A 47 13.42 -12.89 -4.24
N ARG A 48 14.58 -12.78 -3.58
CA ARG A 48 15.48 -11.62 -3.65
C ARG A 48 15.82 -11.15 -5.07
N PRO A 49 16.04 -12.03 -6.07
CA PRO A 49 16.31 -11.61 -7.45
C PRO A 49 15.13 -10.90 -8.14
N TYR A 50 13.92 -11.04 -7.60
CA TYR A 50 12.70 -10.44 -8.14
C TYR A 50 12.23 -9.21 -7.34
N GLU A 51 12.97 -8.82 -6.29
CA GLU A 51 12.69 -7.59 -5.55
C GLU A 51 12.89 -6.35 -6.44
N PRO A 52 12.09 -5.28 -6.26
CA PRO A 52 12.32 -4.01 -6.93
C PRO A 52 13.72 -3.45 -6.62
N GLU A 53 14.36 -2.80 -7.58
CA GLU A 53 15.72 -2.26 -7.44
C GLU A 53 15.86 -1.32 -6.23
N ASP A 54 14.86 -0.46 -5.99
CA ASP A 54 14.85 0.50 -4.89
C ASP A 54 14.43 -0.11 -3.54
N TRP A 55 14.11 -1.40 -3.45
CA TRP A 55 13.62 -2.05 -2.22
C TRP A 55 14.57 -1.84 -1.03
N ARG A 56 15.87 -1.91 -1.28
CA ARG A 56 16.92 -1.72 -0.24
C ARG A 56 17.08 -0.27 0.20
N ARG A 57 16.56 0.69 -0.56
CA ARG A 57 16.63 2.14 -0.27
C ARG A 57 15.44 2.63 0.53
N LEU A 58 14.39 1.81 0.63
CA LEU A 58 13.21 2.12 1.42
C LEU A 58 13.54 2.21 2.90
N LEU A 59 12.86 3.13 3.58
CA LEU A 59 12.90 3.24 5.02
C LEU A 59 12.26 1.99 5.64
N GLN A 60 13.01 1.28 6.47
CA GLN A 60 12.51 0.13 7.21
C GLN A 60 12.32 0.48 8.68
N PHE A 61 11.20 0.03 9.25
CA PHE A 61 10.90 0.24 10.67
C PHE A 61 11.04 -1.09 11.42
N ALA A 62 11.97 -1.15 12.39
CA ALA A 62 12.03 -2.27 13.32
C ALA A 62 10.84 -2.26 14.29
N ASP A 63 10.50 -1.09 14.83
CA ASP A 63 9.30 -0.84 15.62
C ASP A 63 8.61 0.45 15.13
N TYR A 64 7.53 0.28 14.37
CA TYR A 64 6.73 1.39 13.87
C TYR A 64 6.06 2.17 15.02
N LYS A 65 5.54 1.49 16.04
CA LYS A 65 4.79 2.15 17.13
C LYS A 65 5.73 3.02 17.96
N GLY A 66 6.89 2.50 18.32
CA GLY A 66 7.93 3.26 19.01
C GLY A 66 8.43 4.45 18.18
N SER A 67 8.72 4.22 16.89
CA SER A 67 9.19 5.27 15.97
C SER A 67 8.16 6.39 15.79
N LYS A 68 6.87 6.04 15.62
CA LYS A 68 5.76 6.99 15.53
C LYS A 68 5.66 7.83 16.80
N ASN A 69 5.62 7.17 17.97
CA ASN A 69 5.46 7.87 19.24
C ASN A 69 6.62 8.84 19.51
N LYS A 70 7.85 8.46 19.15
CA LYS A 70 9.02 9.33 19.23
C LYS A 70 8.88 10.54 18.30
N ALA A 71 8.53 10.33 17.03
CA ALA A 71 8.38 11.43 16.06
C ALA A 71 7.28 12.42 16.48
N VAL A 72 6.17 11.93 17.04
CA VAL A 72 5.08 12.78 17.55
C VAL A 72 5.54 13.61 18.76
N ARG A 73 6.24 12.99 19.74
CA ARG A 73 6.75 13.72 20.91
C ARG A 73 7.77 14.79 20.54
N GLU A 74 8.65 14.49 19.58
CA GLU A 74 9.62 15.45 19.06
C GLU A 74 8.91 16.67 18.43
N ALA A 75 7.81 16.45 17.73
CA ALA A 75 7.04 17.54 17.11
C ALA A 75 6.26 18.43 18.09
N LEU A 76 6.03 17.97 19.33
CA LEU A 76 5.39 18.79 20.37
C LEU A 76 6.38 19.80 21.00
N VAL A 77 7.67 19.62 20.79
CA VAL A 77 8.72 20.45 21.40
C VAL A 77 9.23 21.45 20.37
N GLY A 78 8.92 22.72 20.60
CA GLY A 78 9.37 23.83 19.75
C GLY A 78 8.34 24.24 18.69
N GLY A 79 8.65 25.32 17.96
CA GLY A 79 7.75 25.91 16.97
C GLY A 79 6.82 26.97 17.56
N VAL A 80 5.79 27.34 16.79
CA VAL A 80 4.82 28.37 17.15
C VAL A 80 3.55 27.71 17.68
N ASN A 81 3.04 28.19 18.82
CA ASN A 81 1.81 27.68 19.41
C ASN A 81 0.58 27.99 18.52
N PRO A 82 -0.47 27.14 18.54
CA PRO A 82 -1.70 27.40 17.80
C PRO A 82 -2.32 28.77 18.13
N GLY A 83 -2.96 29.40 17.15
CA GLY A 83 -3.65 30.68 17.31
C GLY A 83 -2.82 31.93 16.99
N HIS A 84 -1.51 31.78 16.72
CA HIS A 84 -0.67 32.90 16.32
C HIS A 84 -0.67 33.11 14.80
N ARG A 85 -0.67 34.38 14.39
CA ARG A 85 -0.40 34.78 13.01
C ARG A 85 1.11 34.65 12.74
N VAL A 86 1.47 33.99 11.65
CA VAL A 86 2.86 33.73 11.27
C VAL A 86 3.09 34.06 9.80
N ASP A 87 4.30 34.51 9.49
CA ASP A 87 4.80 34.66 8.12
C ASP A 87 5.77 33.51 7.81
N VAL A 88 5.41 32.67 6.83
CA VAL A 88 6.17 31.45 6.50
C VAL A 88 7.01 31.67 5.25
N HIS A 89 8.34 31.67 5.41
CA HIS A 89 9.28 31.80 4.30
C HIS A 89 9.77 30.42 3.85
N LEU A 90 9.34 29.98 2.66
CA LEU A 90 9.70 28.69 2.08
C LEU A 90 10.85 28.82 1.08
N ARG A 91 11.80 27.90 1.14
CA ARG A 91 12.90 27.80 0.16
C ARG A 91 12.45 27.00 -1.07
N ALA A 92 12.93 27.39 -2.25
CA ALA A 92 12.81 26.63 -3.50
C ALA A 92 11.36 26.28 -3.91
N VAL A 93 10.44 27.24 -3.77
CA VAL A 93 9.04 27.05 -4.18
C VAL A 93 8.91 27.06 -5.72
N PRO A 94 8.36 25.99 -6.35
CA PRO A 94 8.10 25.96 -7.78
C PRO A 94 7.20 27.10 -8.26
N ALA A 95 7.49 27.64 -9.45
CA ALA A 95 6.71 28.73 -10.06
C ALA A 95 5.19 28.45 -10.15
N PRO A 96 4.72 27.22 -10.47
CA PRO A 96 3.28 26.93 -10.55
C PRO A 96 2.52 27.16 -9.24
N LEU A 97 3.19 27.07 -8.08
CA LEU A 97 2.53 27.29 -6.78
C LEU A 97 2.28 28.78 -6.48
N ARG A 98 2.92 29.71 -7.22
CA ARG A 98 2.75 31.16 -7.00
C ARG A 98 1.36 31.66 -7.42
N ASN A 99 0.77 31.05 -8.45
CA ASN A 99 -0.49 31.49 -9.04
C ASN A 99 -1.67 30.58 -8.64
N ARG A 100 -1.53 29.80 -7.56
CA ARG A 100 -2.59 28.87 -7.15
C ARG A 100 -3.80 29.65 -6.60
N PRO A 101 -5.03 29.24 -6.95
CA PRO A 101 -6.22 29.81 -6.33
C PRO A 101 -6.21 29.55 -4.82
N GLN A 102 -6.55 30.59 -4.05
CA GLN A 102 -6.71 30.51 -2.61
C GLN A 102 -8.09 29.91 -2.26
N PRO A 103 -8.25 29.20 -1.13
CA PRO A 103 -7.30 29.08 -0.01
C PRO A 103 -6.22 28.02 -0.21
N VAL A 104 -5.04 28.27 0.37
CA VAL A 104 -3.91 27.32 0.43
C VAL A 104 -3.74 26.85 1.87
N CYS A 105 -3.70 25.54 2.07
CA CYS A 105 -3.38 24.93 3.36
C CYS A 105 -1.91 24.49 3.38
N LEU A 106 -1.23 24.71 4.51
CA LEU A 106 0.14 24.26 4.74
C LEU A 106 0.17 23.30 5.93
N PHE A 107 0.90 22.21 5.77
CA PHE A 107 1.06 21.19 6.80
C PHE A 107 2.56 21.00 7.07
N SER A 108 2.95 20.95 8.34
CA SER A 108 4.28 20.49 8.71
C SER A 108 4.35 18.98 8.61
N LEU A 109 5.48 18.47 8.14
CA LEU A 109 5.73 17.03 8.05
C LEU A 109 6.50 16.56 9.27
N LEU A 110 6.14 15.38 9.79
CA LEU A 110 6.90 14.76 10.86
C LEU A 110 8.23 14.21 10.35
N ARG A 111 9.10 13.87 11.30
CA ARG A 111 10.42 13.30 11.00
C ARG A 111 10.28 12.07 10.11
N HIS A 112 11.03 12.07 9.01
CA HIS A 112 11.10 10.99 8.02
C HIS A 112 9.84 10.76 7.16
N GLU A 113 8.80 11.59 7.24
CA GLU A 113 7.60 11.45 6.38
C GLU A 113 7.85 11.72 4.89
N HIS A 114 9.01 12.28 4.51
CA HIS A 114 9.39 12.45 3.11
C HIS A 114 10.20 11.26 2.56
N LYS A 115 10.55 10.27 3.39
CA LYS A 115 11.23 9.05 2.93
C LYS A 115 10.19 8.04 2.43
N HIS A 116 10.53 7.31 1.36
CA HIS A 116 9.71 6.22 0.85
C HIS A 116 9.82 4.97 1.73
N THR A 117 8.73 4.23 1.87
CA THR A 117 8.61 3.01 2.66
C THR A 117 7.45 2.18 2.13
N VAL A 118 7.40 0.89 2.45
CA VAL A 118 6.20 0.10 2.17
C VAL A 118 5.10 0.50 3.14
N VAL A 119 3.98 0.95 2.59
CA VAL A 119 2.81 1.38 3.35
C VAL A 119 1.75 0.30 3.27
N ASN A 120 1.15 -0.03 4.41
CA ASN A 120 0.00 -0.93 4.51
C ASN A 120 -1.18 -0.15 5.08
N ILE A 121 -2.26 0.00 4.31
CA ILE A 121 -3.47 0.73 4.74
C ILE A 121 -4.67 -0.20 4.71
N ASN A 122 -5.48 -0.14 5.78
CA ASN A 122 -6.78 -0.80 5.78
C ASN A 122 -7.74 -0.05 4.85
N MET A 123 -8.23 -0.73 3.82
CA MET A 123 -9.07 -0.18 2.77
C MET A 123 -10.44 -0.90 2.77
N PRO A 124 -11.44 -0.34 3.47
CA PRO A 124 -12.82 -0.78 3.31
C PRO A 124 -13.40 -0.23 2.00
N LEU A 125 -14.04 -1.08 1.21
CA LEU A 125 -14.80 -0.66 0.04
C LEU A 125 -16.29 -0.58 0.38
N ASN A 126 -16.87 0.62 0.25
CA ASN A 126 -18.28 0.84 0.54
C ASN A 126 -19.16 0.00 -0.39
N SER A 127 -20.25 -0.56 0.16
CA SER A 127 -21.26 -1.33 -0.57
C SER A 127 -21.98 -0.52 -1.65
N ASP A 128 -22.00 0.81 -1.53
CA ASP A 128 -22.59 1.71 -2.53
C ASP A 128 -21.78 1.76 -3.84
N VAL A 129 -20.53 1.29 -3.82
CA VAL A 129 -19.69 1.24 -5.02
C VAL A 129 -20.06 -0.02 -5.81
N GLU A 130 -20.57 0.14 -7.03
CA GLU A 130 -20.98 -1.00 -7.85
C GLU A 130 -19.81 -1.83 -8.41
N ALA A 131 -18.63 -1.21 -8.58
CA ALA A 131 -17.51 -1.82 -9.27
C ALA A 131 -16.46 -2.35 -8.29
N PRO A 132 -16.02 -3.62 -8.43
CA PRO A 132 -14.87 -4.13 -7.68
C PRO A 132 -13.58 -3.47 -8.14
N LEU A 133 -12.62 -3.33 -7.23
CA LEU A 133 -11.30 -2.78 -7.53
C LEU A 133 -10.32 -3.90 -7.80
N LYS A 134 -9.60 -3.85 -8.93
CA LYS A 134 -8.58 -4.84 -9.26
C LYS A 134 -7.26 -4.49 -8.57
N SER A 135 -6.58 -5.49 -8.00
CA SER A 135 -5.22 -5.34 -7.51
C SER A 135 -4.28 -4.92 -8.65
N LYS A 136 -3.28 -4.08 -8.33
CA LYS A 136 -2.28 -3.50 -9.26
C LYS A 136 -2.85 -2.47 -10.26
N GLU A 137 -4.13 -2.14 -10.16
CA GLU A 137 -4.71 -1.02 -10.91
C GLU A 137 -4.31 0.33 -10.30
N GLU A 138 -4.21 1.37 -11.13
CA GLU A 138 -3.87 2.71 -10.67
C GLU A 138 -5.03 3.31 -9.85
N LEU A 139 -4.72 3.73 -8.62
CA LEU A 139 -5.66 4.35 -7.70
C LEU A 139 -5.06 5.62 -7.11
N ILE A 140 -5.90 6.64 -6.94
CA ILE A 140 -5.53 7.86 -6.22
C ILE A 140 -5.89 7.66 -4.76
N ILE A 141 -4.87 7.50 -3.90
CA ILE A 141 -5.06 7.36 -2.45
C ILE A 141 -4.77 8.70 -1.79
N GLN A 142 -5.76 9.19 -1.04
CA GLN A 142 -5.59 10.33 -0.15
C GLN A 142 -5.41 9.86 1.29
N TYR A 143 -4.29 10.21 1.92
CA TYR A 143 -4.02 9.94 3.32
C TYR A 143 -3.53 11.21 4.01
N GLY A 144 -4.30 11.68 4.99
CA GLY A 144 -4.12 13.02 5.55
C GLY A 144 -4.19 14.10 4.44
N PRO A 145 -3.21 15.00 4.34
CA PRO A 145 -3.19 16.05 3.32
C PRO A 145 -2.55 15.62 1.99
N ARG A 146 -2.00 14.40 1.89
CA ARG A 146 -1.27 13.93 0.70
C ARG A 146 -2.18 13.11 -0.20
N ARG A 147 -1.96 13.24 -1.51
CA ARG A 147 -2.57 12.40 -2.56
C ARG A 147 -1.45 11.78 -3.37
N LEU A 148 -1.49 10.47 -3.53
CA LEU A 148 -0.57 9.72 -4.36
C LEU A 148 -1.34 8.89 -5.38
N VAL A 149 -0.75 8.77 -6.57
CA VAL A 149 -1.18 7.81 -7.59
C VAL A 149 -0.36 6.55 -7.37
N VAL A 150 -1.02 5.43 -7.08
CA VAL A 150 -0.36 4.18 -6.66
C VAL A 150 -1.04 2.97 -7.29
N ASN A 151 -0.31 1.85 -7.37
CA ASN A 151 -0.82 0.57 -7.85
C ASN A 151 -0.83 -0.44 -6.70
N PRO A 152 -1.83 -0.41 -5.81
CA PRO A 152 -1.78 -1.18 -4.58
C PRO A 152 -2.05 -2.67 -4.84
N ILE A 153 -1.45 -3.50 -4.00
CA ILE A 153 -1.72 -4.93 -3.91
C ILE A 153 -2.69 -5.13 -2.75
N PHE A 154 -3.82 -5.79 -3.00
CA PHE A 154 -4.77 -6.13 -1.95
C PHE A 154 -4.42 -7.48 -1.32
N SER A 155 -4.63 -7.57 -0.01
CA SER A 155 -4.42 -8.79 0.75
C SER A 155 -5.42 -8.92 1.89
N THR A 156 -5.65 -10.17 2.31
CA THR A 156 -6.57 -10.47 3.40
C THR A 156 -6.04 -9.92 4.71
N SER A 157 -6.91 -9.29 5.50
CA SER A 157 -6.55 -8.84 6.85
C SER A 157 -6.43 -10.01 7.82
N GLY A 158 -5.43 -9.98 8.70
CA GLY A 158 -5.32 -10.96 9.77
C GLY A 158 -3.97 -10.87 10.48
N VAL A 159 -3.86 -11.57 11.60
CA VAL A 159 -2.56 -11.78 12.27
C VAL A 159 -2.14 -13.22 12.01
N THR A 160 -1.06 -13.39 11.28
CA THR A 160 -0.46 -14.68 10.95
C THR A 160 0.92 -14.78 11.59
N PRO A 161 1.27 -15.89 12.27
CA PRO A 161 2.58 -16.04 12.92
C PRO A 161 3.78 -15.86 11.98
N ASN A 162 3.64 -16.27 10.72
CA ASN A 162 4.67 -16.15 9.68
C ASN A 162 4.62 -14.82 8.91
N ASN A 163 3.69 -13.91 9.23
CA ASN A 163 3.46 -12.64 8.53
C ASN A 163 3.21 -12.78 7.00
N VAL A 164 2.62 -13.90 6.57
CA VAL A 164 2.22 -14.13 5.18
C VAL A 164 0.70 -13.94 5.05
N HIS A 165 0.29 -13.09 4.11
CA HIS A 165 -1.13 -12.76 3.87
C HIS A 165 -1.53 -13.16 2.47
N LYS A 166 -2.76 -13.67 2.31
CA LYS A 166 -3.26 -14.10 1.00
C LYS A 166 -3.42 -12.88 0.11
N PHE A 167 -2.92 -12.96 -1.12
CA PHE A 167 -3.14 -11.96 -2.15
C PHE A 167 -4.57 -12.07 -2.68
N ASP A 168 -5.27 -10.94 -2.75
CA ASP A 168 -6.62 -10.86 -3.30
C ASP A 168 -6.58 -10.16 -4.66
N ARG A 169 -7.11 -10.80 -5.71
CA ARG A 169 -7.12 -10.24 -7.07
C ARG A 169 -8.06 -9.05 -7.18
N TYR A 170 -9.17 -9.08 -6.47
CA TYR A 170 -10.19 -8.06 -6.44
C TYR A 170 -10.61 -7.70 -5.02
N LEU A 171 -10.83 -6.42 -4.76
CA LEU A 171 -11.53 -5.91 -3.60
C LEU A 171 -13.00 -5.69 -3.97
N HIS A 172 -13.88 -6.54 -3.42
CA HIS A 172 -15.31 -6.47 -3.68
C HIS A 172 -16.03 -5.46 -2.78
N PRO A 173 -17.11 -4.83 -3.26
CA PRO A 173 -17.94 -3.94 -2.46
C PRO A 173 -18.44 -4.60 -1.16
N GLY A 174 -18.43 -3.86 -0.06
CA GLY A 174 -18.81 -4.35 1.26
C GLY A 174 -17.74 -5.18 1.98
N ARG A 175 -16.55 -5.38 1.37
CA ARG A 175 -15.40 -6.04 2.00
C ARG A 175 -14.30 -5.03 2.35
N SER A 176 -13.40 -5.46 3.23
CA SER A 176 -12.17 -4.74 3.57
C SER A 176 -10.95 -5.57 3.21
N ALA A 177 -9.91 -4.93 2.70
CA ALA A 177 -8.60 -5.53 2.47
C ALA A 177 -7.48 -4.63 2.99
N ILE A 178 -6.29 -5.18 3.13
CA ILE A 178 -5.08 -4.39 3.32
C ILE A 178 -4.51 -4.06 1.94
N ALA A 179 -4.41 -2.76 1.65
CA ALA A 179 -3.75 -2.23 0.47
C ALA A 179 -2.27 -1.96 0.78
N SER A 180 -1.37 -2.56 0.00
CA SER A 180 0.08 -2.45 0.17
C SER A 180 0.75 -1.87 -1.08
N TRP A 181 1.62 -0.86 -0.89
CA TRP A 181 2.41 -0.23 -1.96
C TRP A 181 3.67 0.46 -1.40
N ILE A 182 4.50 1.03 -2.28
CA ILE A 182 5.72 1.81 -1.97
C ILE A 182 5.47 3.31 -2.13
#